data_AF-A0A127T3I6-F1
#
_entry.id   AF-A0A127T3I6-F1
#
_cell.length_a   1.000
_cell.length_b   1.000
_cell.length_c   1.000
_cell.angle_alpha   90.00
_cell.angle_beta   90.00
_cell.angle_gamma   90.00
#
_symmetry.space_group_name_H-M   'P 1'
#
loop_
_entity.id
_entity.type
_entity.pdbx_description
1 polymer ?
#
loop_
_entity_poly.entity_id
_entity_poly.type
_entity_poly.pdbx_seq_one_letter_code
_entity_poly.pdbx_strand_id
1 'polypeptide(L)' 'QFFSDFEKITSISLPVLLFDLKESVPVIVISLDDVSYCDVLDEMDIDFMKCDSLAELL' A
#
# COMPACT_ATOMS: atom_id res chain seq x y z
N GLN A 1 -7.63 6.80 14.67
CA GLN A 1 -8.31 5.81 15.51
C GLN A 1 -8.66 4.55 14.71
N PHE A 2 -9.55 4.63 13.71
CA PHE A 2 -9.97 3.49 12.88
C PHE A 2 -8.80 2.64 12.32
N PHE A 3 -7.81 3.27 11.70
CA PHE A 3 -6.69 2.55 11.09
C PHE A 3 -5.80 1.78 12.08
N SER A 4 -5.53 2.36 13.24
CA SER A 4 -4.74 1.68 14.29
C SER A 4 -5.53 0.54 14.95
N ASP A 5 -6.85 0.69 15.08
CA ASP A 5 -7.72 -0.39 15.57
C ASP A 5 -7.86 -1.50 14.51
N PHE A 6 -7.89 -1.15 13.23
CA PHE A 6 -7.91 -2.09 12.11
C PHE A 6 -6.63 -2.93 12.04
N GLU A 7 -5.45 -2.30 12.12
CA GLU A 7 -4.14 -2.99 12.19
C GLU A 7 -4.06 -3.99 13.35
N LYS A 8 -4.58 -3.61 14.52
CA LYS A 8 -4.57 -4.47 15.72
C LYS A 8 -5.51 -5.67 15.63
N ILE A 9 -6.64 -5.53 14.92
CA ILE A 9 -7.66 -6.59 14.81
C ILE A 9 -7.24 -7.61 13.75
N THR A 10 -6.67 -7.18 12.63
CA THR A 10 -6.40 -8.09 11.51
C THR A 10 -5.08 -8.83 11.66
N SER A 11 -4.07 -8.27 12.35
CA SER A 11 -2.70 -8.82 12.44
C SER A 11 -2.08 -9.13 11.06
N ILE A 12 -2.71 -8.63 9.99
CA ILE A 12 -2.33 -8.78 8.61
C ILE A 12 -2.12 -7.36 8.10
N SER A 13 -0.86 -7.05 7.83
CA SER A 13 -0.45 -5.93 7.00
C SER A 13 -0.79 -6.32 5.56
N LEU A 14 -1.93 -5.82 5.06
CA LEU A 14 -2.28 -5.98 3.65
C LEU A 14 -1.79 -4.73 2.90
N PRO A 15 -1.07 -4.89 1.79
CA PRO A 15 -0.72 -3.76 0.95
C PRO A 15 -2.00 -3.11 0.40
N VAL A 16 -2.07 -1.79 0.48
CA VAL A 16 -3.14 -0.98 -0.08
C VAL A 16 -2.77 -0.68 -1.53
N LEU A 17 -3.66 -1.00 -2.46
CA LEU A 17 -3.51 -0.64 -3.87
C LEU A 17 -4.39 0.58 -4.20
N LEU A 18 -3.79 1.64 -4.73
CA LEU A 18 -4.54 2.75 -5.33
C LEU A 18 -4.66 2.53 -6.83
N PHE A 19 -5.88 2.69 -7.32
CA PHE A 19 -6.22 2.59 -8.74
C PHE A 19 -6.64 3.94 -9.30
N ASP A 20 -6.13 4.27 -10.48
CA ASP A 20 -6.78 5.28 -11.31
C ASP A 20 -8.02 4.62 -11.93
N LEU A 21 -9.20 5.07 -11.52
CA LEU A 21 -10.46 4.54 -12.02
C LEU A 21 -10.74 4.93 -13.48
N LYS A 22 -10.09 5.99 -13.98
CA LYS A 22 -10.25 6.44 -15.36
C LYS A 22 -9.45 5.57 -16.32
N GLU A 23 -8.21 5.29 -15.97
CA GLU A 23 -7.31 4.44 -16.77
C GLU A 23 -7.46 2.95 -16.40
N SER A 24 -8.15 2.63 -15.30
CA SER A 24 -8.35 1.28 -14.76
C SER A 24 -7.03 0.53 -14.49
N VAL A 25 -5.98 1.26 -14.13
CA VAL A 25 -4.66 0.71 -13.81
C VAL A 25 -4.28 1.01 -12.36
N PRO A 26 -3.52 0.11 -11.70
CA PRO A 26 -2.89 0.41 -10.42
C PRO A 26 -1.85 1.51 -10.61
N VAL A 27 -1.80 2.45 -9.67
CA VAL A 27 -0.88 3.60 -9.73
C VAL A 27 0.09 3.57 -8.56
N ILE A 28 -0.37 3.17 -7.38
CA ILE A 28 0.45 3.16 -6.17
C ILE A 28 0.18 1.90 -5.35
N VAL A 29 1.24 1.26 -4.87
CA VAL A 29 1.20 0.25 -3.81
C VAL A 29 1.74 0.85 -2.52
N ILE A 30 0.93 0.78 -1.46
CA ILE A 30 1.31 1.22 -0.12
C ILE A 30 1.41 -0.01 0.77
N SER A 31 2.58 -0.25 1.37
CA SER A 31 2.80 -1.39 2.24
C SER A 31 3.26 -0.96 3.63
N LEU A 32 2.85 -1.74 4.63
CA LEU A 32 3.33 -1.60 6.01
C LEU A 32 4.62 -2.42 6.26
N ASP A 33 4.91 -3.38 5.39
CA ASP A 33 6.11 -4.21 5.43
C ASP A 33 6.99 -4.00 4.19
N ASP A 34 8.24 -4.43 4.27
CA ASP A 34 9.12 -4.47 3.10
C ASP A 34 8.54 -5.40 2.03
N VAL A 35 8.44 -4.88 0.81
CA VAL A 35 7.92 -5.60 -0.34
C VAL A 35 9.10 -6.16 -1.12
N SER A 36 9.18 -7.47 -1.24
CA SER A 36 10.29 -8.16 -1.92
C SER A 36 10.24 -8.11 -3.46
N TYR A 37 9.27 -7.39 -4.03
CA TYR A 37 9.01 -7.29 -5.47
C TYR A 37 8.91 -5.84 -5.96
N CYS A 38 9.59 -4.89 -5.30
CA CYS A 38 9.66 -3.49 -5.76
C CYS A 38 10.15 -3.37 -7.21
N ASP A 39 11.11 -4.21 -7.61
CA ASP A 39 11.63 -4.23 -8.98
C ASP A 39 10.52 -4.46 -10.03
N VAL A 40 9.51 -5.29 -9.70
CA VAL A 40 8.37 -5.56 -10.58
C VAL A 40 7.39 -4.39 -10.62
N LEU A 41 7.24 -3.66 -9.50
CA LEU A 41 6.41 -2.46 -9.44
C LEU A 41 7.02 -1.34 -10.29
N ASP A 42 8.33 -1.15 -10.22
CA ASP A 42 9.08 -0.19 -11.03
C ASP A 42 8.97 -0.52 -12.53
N GLU A 43 9.06 -1.79 -12.93
CA GLU A 43 8.87 -2.22 -14.33
C GLU A 43 7.46 -1.94 -14.87
N MET A 44 6.47 -1.90 -13.98
CA MET A 44 5.07 -1.63 -14.32
C MET A 44 4.68 -0.15 -14.23
N ASP A 45 5.63 0.74 -13.92
CA ASP A 45 5.41 2.17 -13.67
C ASP A 45 4.39 2.41 -12.53
N ILE A 46 4.44 1.55 -11.50
CA ILE A 46 3.59 1.64 -10.31
C ILE A 46 4.44 2.16 -9.17
N ASP A 47 4.07 3.32 -8.62
CA ASP A 47 4.76 3.91 -7.49
C ASP A 47 4.63 3.04 -6.24
N PHE A 48 5.69 2.99 -5.43
CA PHE A 48 5.69 2.27 -4.18
C PHE A 48 5.95 3.20 -3.00
N MET A 49 5.12 3.08 -1.95
CA MET A 49 5.30 3.79 -0.69
C MET A 49 5.30 2.80 0.47
N LYS A 50 6.40 2.78 1.24
CA LYS A 50 6.44 2.10 2.53
C LYS A 50 5.98 3.08 3.61
N CYS A 51 5.07 2.64 4.46
CA CYS A 51 4.63 3.36 5.64
C CYS A 51 4.88 2.51 6.88
N ASP A 52 5.26 3.12 7.99
CA ASP A 52 5.40 2.37 9.25
C ASP A 52 4.03 2.19 9.95
N SER A 53 3.02 2.97 9.54
CA SER A 53 1.62 2.79 9.95
C SER A 53 0.65 3.40 8.95
N LEU A 54 -0.58 2.89 8.89
CA LEU A 54 -1.66 3.47 8.08
C LEU A 54 -2.02 4.90 8.51
N ALA A 55 -1.62 5.33 9.72
CA ALA A 55 -1.83 6.69 10.19
C ALA A 55 -0.95 7.72 9.45
N GLU A 56 0.14 7.30 8.80
CA GLU A 56 0.97 8.19 7.98
C GLU A 56 0.29 8.61 6.67
N LEU A 57 -0.81 7.94 6.31
CA LEU A 57 -1.60 8.23 5.12
C LEU A 57 -2.69 9.29 5.34
N LEU A 58 -2.80 9.84 6.57
CA LEU A 58 -3.78 10.85 6.99
C LEU A 58 -3.15 12.23 7.14
#